data_AF-A0AAP0PY32-F1
#
_entry.id   AF-A0AAP0PY32-F1
#
_cell.length_a   1.000
_cell.length_b   1.000
_cell.length_c   1.000
_cell.angle_alpha   90.00
_cell.angle_beta   90.00
_cell.angle_gamma   90.00
#
_symmetry.space_group_name_H-M   'P 1'
#
loop_
_entity.id
_entity.type
_entity.pdbx_description
1 polymer ?
#
loop_
_entity_poly.entity_id
_entity_poly.type
_entity_poly.pdbx_seq_one_letter_code
_entity_poly.pdbx_strand_id
1 'polypeptide(L)'
;MKVTKIGASAKNAEIAKGWRKRSIFWDLSYWKKNLIRHNLDVMHIKKNVFDNIFNFIISVPKKIKDNVKLRQDVRKICYRPSLHMDEVSKKYPLACYTIDNPKK
;
A
#
# COMPACT_ATOMS: atom_id res chain seq x y z
N MET A 1 -11.40 6.49 15.96
CA MET A 1 -9.94 6.78 15.86
C MET A 1 -9.35 5.73 14.92
N LYS A 2 -8.58 6.14 13.88
CA LYS A 2 -7.93 5.16 12.98
C LYS A 2 -6.79 4.47 13.71
N VAL A 3 -6.60 3.18 13.48
CA VAL A 3 -5.53 2.31 14.01
C VAL A 3 -4.14 2.88 13.72
N THR A 4 -3.99 3.67 12.66
CA THR A 4 -2.71 4.31 12.28
C THR A 4 -2.42 5.63 12.99
N LYS A 5 -3.34 6.17 13.80
CA LYS A 5 -3.10 7.42 14.53
C LYS A 5 -2.23 7.19 15.76
N ILE A 6 -1.36 8.15 16.07
CA ILE A 6 -0.57 8.16 17.32
C ILE A 6 -1.55 8.16 18.50
N GLY A 7 -1.35 7.25 19.47
CA GLY A 7 -2.26 7.02 20.60
C GLY A 7 -3.43 6.06 20.33
N ALA A 8 -3.59 5.56 19.09
CA ALA A 8 -4.67 4.63 18.75
C ALA A 8 -4.56 3.28 19.48
N SER A 9 -3.36 2.88 19.93
CA SER A 9 -3.16 1.60 20.62
C SER A 9 -3.95 1.51 21.93
N ALA A 10 -3.90 2.55 22.77
CA ALA A 10 -4.64 2.60 24.03
C ALA A 10 -6.17 2.61 23.78
N LYS A 11 -6.63 3.44 22.85
CA LYS A 11 -8.04 3.50 22.44
C LYS A 11 -8.52 2.16 21.86
N ASN A 12 -7.69 1.49 21.06
CA ASN A 12 -8.02 0.20 20.48
C ASN A 12 -8.06 -0.90 21.55
N ALA A 13 -7.21 -0.85 22.58
CA ALA A 13 -7.25 -1.78 23.70
C ALA A 13 -8.56 -1.64 24.51
N GLU A 14 -9.05 -0.42 24.72
CA GLU A 14 -10.37 -0.19 25.36
C GLU A 14 -11.54 -0.72 24.53
N ILE A 15 -11.52 -0.51 23.21
CA ILE A 15 -12.57 -0.98 22.29
C ILE A 15 -12.55 -2.50 22.17
N ALA A 16 -11.36 -3.10 22.19
CA ALA A 16 -11.12 -4.51 21.99
C ALA A 16 -11.26 -5.31 23.30
N LYS A 17 -12.33 -5.09 24.09
CA LYS A 17 -12.64 -5.89 25.29
C LYS A 17 -12.58 -7.40 24.96
N GLY A 18 -11.46 -8.05 25.25
CA GLY A 18 -11.19 -9.47 24.94
C GLY A 18 -10.34 -9.76 23.69
N TRP A 19 -9.99 -8.78 22.85
CA TRP A 19 -9.17 -8.97 21.65
C TRP A 19 -7.83 -8.25 21.76
N ARG A 20 -6.71 -8.95 21.49
CA ARG A 20 -5.36 -8.39 21.65
C ARG A 20 -5.01 -7.29 20.65
N LYS A 21 -5.59 -7.33 19.44
CA LYS A 21 -5.32 -6.36 18.35
C LYS A 21 -6.54 -6.16 17.46
N ARG A 22 -6.79 -4.91 17.09
CA ARG A 22 -7.76 -4.51 16.05
C ARG A 22 -7.05 -4.39 14.71
N SER A 23 -7.53 -5.08 13.67
CA SER A 23 -6.98 -4.99 12.31
C SER A 23 -7.19 -3.60 11.67
N ILE A 24 -6.26 -3.15 10.82
CA ILE A 24 -6.38 -1.90 10.06
C ILE A 24 -7.59 -1.90 9.11
N PHE A 25 -8.05 -3.09 8.70
CA PHE A 25 -9.21 -3.20 7.83
C PHE A 25 -10.49 -2.61 8.43
N TRP A 26 -10.57 -2.54 9.76
CA TRP A 26 -11.70 -1.92 10.46
C TRP A 26 -11.83 -0.41 10.24
N ASP A 27 -10.83 0.26 9.67
CA ASP A 27 -10.88 1.69 9.35
C ASP A 27 -11.25 1.99 7.90
N LEU A 28 -11.39 0.96 7.06
CA LEU A 28 -11.77 1.13 5.66
C LEU A 28 -13.24 1.54 5.57
N SER A 29 -13.55 2.55 4.75
CA SER A 29 -14.90 3.14 4.65
C SER A 29 -15.97 2.14 4.21
N TYR A 30 -15.58 1.09 3.49
CA TYR A 30 -16.45 0.01 3.04
C TYR A 30 -16.59 -1.13 4.06
N TRP A 31 -15.74 -1.21 5.09
CA TRP A 31 -15.74 -2.29 6.06
C TRP A 31 -17.06 -2.41 6.83
N LYS A 32 -17.70 -1.26 7.09
CA LYS A 32 -19.04 -1.18 7.71
C LYS A 32 -20.16 -1.75 6.84
N LYS A 33 -19.95 -1.84 5.52
CA LYS A 33 -20.92 -2.35 4.54
C LYS A 33 -20.78 -3.85 4.27
N ASN A 34 -19.70 -4.49 4.76
CA ASN A 34 -19.49 -5.92 4.61
C ASN A 34 -20.35 -6.68 5.62
N LEU A 35 -21.42 -7.32 5.14
CA LEU A 35 -22.34 -8.14 5.93
C LEU A 35 -21.63 -9.34 6.58
N ILE A 36 -20.66 -9.94 5.87
CA ILE A 36 -19.86 -11.07 6.35
C ILE A 36 -18.38 -10.69 6.29
N ARG A 37 -17.80 -10.37 7.45
CA ARG A 37 -16.39 -9.95 7.56
C ARG A 37 -15.38 -11.07 7.29
N HIS A 38 -15.84 -12.31 7.35
CA HIS A 38 -15.04 -13.52 7.13
C HIS A 38 -15.00 -13.96 5.67
N ASN A 39 -15.78 -13.34 4.78
CA ASN A 39 -15.79 -13.68 3.35
C ASN A 39 -14.71 -12.94 2.54
N LEU A 40 -13.64 -12.51 3.21
CA LEU A 40 -12.47 -12.03 2.51
C LEU A 40 -11.69 -13.25 2.05
N ASP A 41 -11.59 -13.41 0.73
CA ASP A 41 -10.65 -14.35 0.16
C ASP A 41 -9.22 -13.85 0.42
N VAL A 42 -8.70 -14.19 1.60
CA VAL A 42 -7.37 -13.81 2.06
C VAL A 42 -6.31 -14.33 1.08
N MET A 43 -6.54 -15.48 0.44
CA MET A 43 -5.61 -16.03 -0.53
C MET A 43 -5.53 -15.14 -1.77
N HIS A 44 -6.68 -14.75 -2.33
CA HIS A 44 -6.73 -13.86 -3.50
C HIS A 44 -6.18 -12.46 -3.18
N ILE A 45 -6.51 -11.91 -2.00
CA ILE A 45 -5.98 -10.61 -1.56
C ILE A 45 -4.46 -10.67 -1.41
N LYS A 46 -3.94 -11.71 -0.73
CA LYS A 46 -2.49 -11.90 -0.56
C LYS A 46 -1.81 -12.04 -1.91
N LYS A 47 -2.36 -12.85 -2.82
CA LYS A 47 -1.83 -13.05 -4.17
C LYS A 47 -1.77 -11.73 -4.94
N ASN A 48 -2.87 -10.97 -4.97
CA ASN A 48 -2.90 -9.68 -5.66
C ASN A 48 -1.90 -8.67 -5.07
N VAL A 49 -1.79 -8.57 -3.73
CA VAL A 49 -0.83 -7.66 -3.09
C VAL A 49 0.61 -8.10 -3.40
N PHE A 50 0.91 -9.39 -3.27
CA PHE A 50 2.22 -9.95 -3.56
C PHE A 50 2.62 -9.74 -5.03
N ASP A 51 1.75 -10.11 -5.97
CA ASP A 51 2.00 -9.96 -7.41
C ASP A 51 2.28 -8.49 -7.77
N ASN A 52 1.54 -7.54 -7.18
CA ASN A 52 1.78 -6.11 -7.44
C ASN A 52 3.15 -5.65 -6.90
N ILE A 53 3.52 -6.04 -5.68
CA ILE A 53 4.82 -5.68 -5.09
C ILE A 53 5.96 -6.33 -5.86
N PHE A 54 5.84 -7.60 -6.17
CA PHE A 54 6.87 -8.38 -6.87
C PHE A 54 7.11 -7.86 -8.29
N ASN A 55 6.05 -7.60 -9.06
CA ASN A 55 6.16 -7.02 -10.41
C ASN A 55 6.79 -5.63 -10.37
N PHE A 56 6.52 -4.82 -9.33
CA PHE A 56 7.14 -3.51 -9.16
C PHE A 56 8.64 -3.60 -8.85
N ILE A 57 9.04 -4.52 -7.96
CA ILE A 57 10.46 -4.74 -7.61
C ILE A 57 11.25 -5.17 -8.84
N ILE A 58 10.73 -6.10 -9.64
CA ILE A 58 11.43 -6.63 -10.83
C ILE A 58 11.27 -5.72 -12.05
N SER A 59 10.41 -4.69 -11.97
CA SER A 59 10.07 -3.82 -13.09
C SER A 59 9.69 -4.59 -14.37
N VAL A 60 8.82 -5.60 -14.24
CA VAL A 60 8.36 -6.40 -15.39
C VAL A 60 7.47 -5.55 -16.32
N PRO A 61 7.90 -5.24 -17.55
CA PRO A 61 7.12 -4.40 -18.45
C PRO A 61 5.72 -5.00 -18.69
N LYS A 62 4.70 -4.14 -18.76
CA LYS A 62 3.26 -4.47 -18.91
C LYS A 62 2.56 -5.13 -17.70
N LYS A 63 3.27 -5.55 -16.64
CA LYS A 63 2.65 -6.08 -15.40
C LYS A 63 2.66 -5.09 -14.23
N ILE A 64 3.54 -4.10 -14.26
CA ILE A 64 3.61 -3.07 -13.22
C ILE A 64 2.36 -2.19 -13.30
N LYS A 65 1.68 -1.99 -12.18
CA LYS A 65 0.57 -1.03 -12.04
C LYS A 65 1.07 0.39 -11.68
N ASP A 66 2.25 0.76 -12.16
CA ASP A 66 2.83 2.09 -11.93
C ASP A 66 2.21 3.05 -12.95
N ASN A 67 1.53 4.06 -12.44
CA ASN A 67 0.79 5.03 -13.24
C ASN A 67 1.14 6.44 -12.75
N VAL A 68 1.00 7.44 -13.63
CA VAL A 68 1.34 8.84 -13.31
C VAL A 68 0.57 9.32 -12.08
N LYS A 69 -0.71 8.96 -11.94
CA LYS A 69 -1.52 9.27 -10.76
C LYS A 69 -0.93 8.66 -9.48
N LEU A 70 -0.46 7.41 -9.56
CA LEU A 70 0.13 6.72 -8.41
C LEU A 70 1.43 7.39 -7.97
N ARG A 71 2.25 7.86 -8.92
CA ARG A 71 3.44 8.67 -8.62
C ARG A 71 3.12 10.02 -8.00
N GLN A 72 2.03 10.67 -8.41
CA GLN A 72 1.54 11.89 -7.77
C GLN A 72 1.02 11.61 -6.34
N ASP A 73 0.39 10.46 -6.12
CA ASP A 73 -0.07 10.06 -4.78
C ASP A 73 1.11 9.78 -3.84
N VAL A 74 2.23 9.23 -4.33
CA VAL A 74 3.47 9.09 -3.54
C VAL A 74 3.94 10.44 -3.03
N ARG A 75 3.87 11.50 -3.86
CA ARG A 75 4.22 12.87 -3.46
C ARG A 75 3.26 13.42 -2.39
N LYS A 76 1.96 13.11 -2.49
CA LYS A 76 0.93 13.62 -1.55
C LYS A 76 0.90 12.86 -0.22
N ILE A 77 1.12 11.54 -0.24
CA ILE A 77 0.82 10.65 0.88
C ILE A 77 2.08 10.12 1.56
N CYS A 78 3.14 9.83 0.80
CA CYS A 78 4.27 9.02 1.30
C CYS A 78 5.53 9.82 1.62
N TYR A 79 5.54 11.14 1.43
CA TYR A 79 6.68 12.04 1.67
C TYR A 79 8.04 11.40 1.28
N ARG A 80 8.20 11.04 0.00
CA ARG A 80 9.44 10.48 -0.55
C ARG A 80 9.98 11.36 -1.69
N PRO A 81 10.75 12.41 -1.38
CA PRO A 81 11.26 13.36 -2.38
C PRO A 81 12.08 12.71 -3.49
N SER A 82 12.85 11.67 -3.16
CA SER A 82 13.69 10.94 -4.12
C SER A 82 12.90 10.19 -5.21
N LEU A 83 11.59 10.02 -5.03
CA LEU A 83 10.70 9.37 -6.01
C LEU A 83 9.85 10.37 -6.82
N HIS A 84 10.03 11.68 -6.57
CA HIS A 84 9.31 12.71 -7.30
C HIS A 84 9.82 12.81 -8.75
N MET A 85 8.98 13.40 -9.61
CA MET A 85 9.34 13.67 -10.99
C MET A 85 10.60 14.54 -11.03
N ASP A 86 11.58 14.13 -11.82
CA ASP A 86 12.74 14.95 -12.12
C ASP A 86 12.32 16.09 -13.06
N GLU A 87 12.59 17.33 -12.68
CA GLU A 87 12.16 18.53 -13.41
C GLU A 87 12.92 18.69 -14.74
N VAL A 88 14.16 18.20 -14.80
CA VAL A 88 15.01 18.27 -16.00
C VAL A 88 14.62 17.17 -16.99
N SER A 89 14.58 15.92 -16.53
CA SER A 89 14.30 14.77 -17.38
C SER A 89 12.81 14.55 -17.67
N LYS A 90 11.91 15.20 -16.91
CA LYS A 90 10.45 14.95 -16.88
C LYS A 90 10.08 13.47 -16.67
N LYS A 91 10.97 12.70 -16.06
CA LYS A 91 10.82 11.26 -15.81
C LYS A 91 10.68 11.00 -14.31
N TYR A 92 9.98 9.92 -13.97
CA TYR A 92 9.94 9.44 -12.59
C TYR A 92 11.12 8.50 -12.36
N PRO A 93 11.95 8.75 -11.32
CA PRO A 93 13.06 7.86 -11.00
C PRO A 93 12.54 6.51 -10.53
N LEU A 94 13.29 5.44 -10.81
CA LEU A 94 13.01 4.13 -10.26
C LEU A 94 13.25 4.13 -8.74
N ALA A 95 12.58 3.22 -8.04
CA ALA A 95 12.79 3.10 -6.61
C ALA A 95 14.13 2.41 -6.33
N CYS A 96 14.77 2.75 -5.21
CA CYS A 96 16.08 2.19 -4.82
C CYS A 96 16.10 0.67 -4.59
N TYR A 97 14.92 0.05 -4.53
CA TYR A 97 14.74 -1.39 -4.38
C TYR A 97 14.24 -2.06 -5.67
N THR A 98 14.14 -1.31 -6.77
CA THR A 98 13.88 -1.89 -8.08
C THR A 98 15.15 -2.60 -8.55
N ILE A 99 15.01 -3.84 -8.98
CA ILE A 99 16.09 -4.62 -9.56
C ILE A 99 16.21 -4.17 -11.02
N ASP A 100 17.34 -3.55 -11.36
CA ASP A 100 17.65 -3.23 -12.74
C ASP A 100 17.94 -4.54 -13.49
N ASN A 101 17.11 -4.89 -14.46
CA ASN A 101 17.48 -5.94 -15.40
C ASN A 101 18.69 -5.42 -16.19
N PRO A 102 19.82 -6.16 -16.26
CA PRO A 102 20.91 -5.77 -17.13
C PRO A 102 20.34 -5.62 -18.54
N LYS A 103 20.53 -4.44 -19.13
CA LYS A 103 20.17 -4.18 -20.52
C LYS A 103 20.89 -5.25 -21.35
N LYS A 104 20.12 -6.16 -21.96
CA LYS A 104 20.64 -7.05 -22.99
C LYS A 104 21.08 -6.23 -24.19
#